data_AF-A0A1B3XPW1-F1
#
_entry.id   AF-A0A1B3XPW1-F1
#
_cell.length_a   1.000
_cell.length_b   1.000
_cell.length_c   1.000
_cell.angle_alpha   90.00
_cell.angle_beta   90.00
_cell.angle_gamma   90.00
#
_symmetry.space_group_name_H-M   'P 1'
#
loop_
_entity.id
_entity.type
_entity.pdbx_description
1 polymer ?
#
loop_
_entity_poly.entity_id
_entity_poly.type
_entity_poly.pdbx_seq_one_letter_code
_entity_poly.pdbx_strand_id
1 'polypeptide(L)'
;MDGHSVKNIFEDTGYLFLYDKFNYQFYVSGLFDSLDQERIISDFLSAFAFDEKNPLFFDDFSFYFNCFHYSQQKQQMLDFLRTDYDDHIC
;
A
#
# COMPACT_ATOMS: atom_id res chain seq x y z
N MET A 1 12.71 -0.59 4.97
CA MET A 1 11.86 -1.30 5.96
C MET A 1 12.52 -2.64 6.28
N ASP A 2 12.39 -3.18 7.49
CA ASP A 2 12.94 -4.52 7.80
C ASP A 2 12.02 -5.56 7.16
N GLY A 3 12.53 -6.48 6.33
CA GLY A 3 11.69 -7.39 5.52
C GLY A 3 10.72 -8.26 6.34
N HIS A 4 10.98 -8.38 7.65
CA HIS A 4 10.09 -9.01 8.61
C HIS A 4 8.78 -8.25 8.85
N SER A 5 8.75 -6.92 8.80
CA SER A 5 7.52 -6.16 9.07
C SER A 5 6.51 -6.26 7.92
N VAL A 6 6.96 -6.19 6.67
CA VAL A 6 6.11 -6.40 5.49
C VAL A 6 5.48 -7.78 5.50
N LYS A 7 6.28 -8.83 5.76
CA LYS A 7 5.77 -10.20 5.81
C LYS A 7 4.63 -10.35 6.82
N ASN A 8 4.79 -9.79 8.02
CA ASN A 8 3.77 -9.87 9.08
C ASN A 8 2.45 -9.22 8.63
N ILE A 9 2.50 -8.08 7.93
CA ILE A 9 1.28 -7.42 7.42
C ILE A 9 0.53 -8.31 6.41
N PHE A 10 1.27 -8.96 5.50
CA PHE A 10 0.66 -9.90 4.55
C PHE A 10 0.10 -11.14 5.26
N GLU A 11 0.75 -11.62 6.32
CA GLU A 11 0.26 -12.72 7.15
C GLU A 11 -1.03 -12.33 7.90
N ASP A 12 -1.03 -11.18 8.58
CA ASP A 12 -2.16 -10.67 9.36
C ASP A 12 -3.40 -10.38 8.50
N THR A 13 -3.20 -10.01 7.24
CA THR A 13 -4.28 -9.75 6.27
C THR A 13 -4.72 -10.99 5.49
N GLY A 14 -4.09 -12.15 5.70
CA GLY A 14 -4.41 -13.40 5.01
C GLY A 14 -3.87 -13.50 3.57
N TYR A 15 -3.00 -12.58 3.17
CA TYR A 15 -2.38 -12.51 1.84
C TYR A 15 -0.94 -13.02 1.79
N LEU A 16 -0.52 -13.85 2.75
CA LEU A 16 0.83 -14.42 2.79
C LEU A 16 1.26 -15.06 1.46
N PHE A 17 0.32 -15.67 0.74
CA PHE A 17 0.58 -16.24 -0.59
C PHE A 17 1.10 -15.22 -1.62
N LEU A 18 0.65 -13.96 -1.56
CA LEU A 18 1.16 -12.88 -2.41
C LEU A 18 2.57 -12.50 -2.00
N TYR A 19 2.85 -12.45 -0.70
CA TYR A 19 4.19 -12.20 -0.20
C TYR A 19 5.16 -13.27 -0.67
N ASP A 20 4.83 -14.55 -0.49
CA ASP A 20 5.68 -15.66 -0.92
C ASP A 20 5.92 -15.66 -2.44
N LYS A 21 4.93 -15.22 -3.22
CA LYS A 21 5.02 -15.10 -4.68
C LYS A 21 5.89 -13.93 -5.15
N PHE A 22 5.85 -12.80 -4.45
CA PHE A 22 6.40 -11.51 -4.93
C PHE A 22 7.51 -10.92 -4.05
N ASN A 23 7.89 -11.57 -2.95
CA ASN A 23 8.93 -11.10 -2.02
C ASN A 23 10.19 -10.60 -2.73
N TYR A 24 10.74 -11.39 -3.65
CA TYR A 24 11.94 -10.99 -4.38
C TYR A 24 11.71 -9.73 -5.23
N GLN A 25 10.56 -9.63 -5.90
CA GLN A 25 10.18 -8.46 -6.69
C GLN A 25 9.92 -7.23 -5.81
N PHE A 26 9.36 -7.39 -4.61
CA PHE A 26 9.24 -6.31 -3.63
C PHE A 26 10.61 -5.77 -3.24
N TYR A 27 11.56 -6.68 -2.94
CA TYR A 27 12.93 -6.33 -2.58
C TYR A 27 13.65 -5.59 -3.72
N VAL A 28 13.58 -6.09 -4.96
CA VAL A 28 14.32 -5.50 -6.09
C VAL A 28 13.69 -4.18 -6.56
N SER A 29 12.36 -4.07 -6.53
CA SER A 29 11.68 -2.86 -7.00
C SER A 29 11.66 -1.73 -5.97
N GLY A 30 11.91 -2.03 -4.69
CA GLY A 30 11.79 -1.06 -3.60
C GLY A 30 10.36 -0.57 -3.40
N LEU A 31 9.35 -1.36 -3.78
CA LEU A 31 7.93 -0.96 -3.76
C LEU A 31 7.49 -0.45 -2.37
N PHE A 32 8.10 -0.99 -1.31
CA PHE A 32 7.78 -0.72 0.09
C PHE A 32 8.91 -0.01 0.86
N ASP A 33 9.80 0.71 0.17
CA ASP A 33 10.98 1.31 0.80
C ASP A 33 10.71 2.58 1.61
N SER A 34 9.51 3.19 1.50
CA SER A 34 9.19 4.42 2.22
C SER A 34 8.66 4.16 3.63
N LEU A 35 8.95 5.08 4.56
CA LEU A 35 8.78 4.90 6.01
C LEU A 35 7.31 4.77 6.47
N ASP A 36 6.35 5.35 5.73
CA ASP A 36 4.92 5.38 6.12
C ASP A 36 4.10 4.22 5.52
N GLN A 37 4.74 3.28 4.83
CA GLN A 37 4.02 2.30 4.00
C GLN A 37 3.39 1.15 4.77
N GLU A 38 3.74 0.86 6.02
CA GLU A 38 3.16 -0.28 6.75
C GLU A 38 1.62 -0.18 6.84
N ARG A 39 1.12 0.98 7.28
CA ARG A 39 -0.32 1.23 7.34
C ARG A 39 -0.95 1.22 5.95
N ILE A 40 -0.28 1.79 4.96
CA ILE A 40 -0.79 1.90 3.59
C ILE A 40 -0.89 0.51 2.95
N ILE A 41 0.06 -0.39 3.20
CA ILE A 41 0.03 -1.79 2.77
C ILE A 41 -1.15 -2.50 3.42
N SER A 42 -1.32 -2.36 4.74
CA SER A 42 -2.45 -2.95 5.46
C SER A 42 -3.80 -2.48 4.93
N ASP A 43 -3.96 -1.17 4.73
CA ASP A 43 -5.19 -0.56 4.22
C ASP A 43 -5.45 -1.00 2.76
N PHE A 44 -4.41 -1.07 1.94
CA PHE A 44 -4.49 -1.58 0.57
C PHE A 44 -4.94 -3.04 0.54
N LEU A 45 -4.30 -3.92 1.30
CA LEU A 45 -4.65 -5.34 1.35
C LEU A 45 -6.07 -5.54 1.87
N SER A 46 -6.53 -4.69 2.80
CA SER A 46 -7.91 -4.73 3.31
C SER A 46 -8.95 -4.21 2.30
N ALA A 47 -8.55 -3.32 1.39
CA ALA A 47 -9.45 -2.73 0.40
C ALA A 47 -9.59 -3.58 -0.88
N PHE A 48 -8.66 -4.49 -1.13
CA PHE A 48 -8.66 -5.35 -2.32
C PHE A 48 -8.97 -6.80 -1.93
N ALA A 49 -9.55 -7.55 -2.87
CA ALA A 49 -9.84 -8.97 -2.71
C ALA A 49 -9.01 -9.77 -3.72
N PHE A 50 -7.82 -10.20 -3.31
CA PHE A 50 -6.98 -11.07 -4.13
C PHE A 50 -7.33 -12.54 -3.89
N ASP A 51 -7.30 -13.36 -4.93
CA ASP A 51 -7.57 -14.80 -4.84
C ASP A 51 -6.39 -15.55 -5.45
N GLU A 52 -5.89 -16.55 -4.75
CA GLU A 52 -4.82 -17.43 -5.19
C GLU A 52 -5.18 -18.18 -6.50
N LYS A 53 -6.47 -18.43 -6.73
CA LYS A 53 -6.96 -19.08 -7.96
C LYS A 53 -6.89 -18.19 -9.19
N ASN A 54 -6.85 -16.86 -9.00
CA ASN A 54 -6.82 -15.90 -10.09
C ASN A 54 -5.37 -15.47 -10.35
N PRO A 55 -4.86 -15.62 -11.58
CA PRO A 55 -3.50 -15.22 -11.90
C PRO A 55 -3.37 -13.70 -11.77
N LEU A 56 -2.54 -13.27 -10.82
CA LEU A 56 -2.10 -11.89 -10.65
C LEU A 56 -0.62 -11.78 -11.04
N PHE A 57 -0.28 -10.84 -11.91
CA PHE A 57 1.11 -10.50 -12.21
C PHE A 57 1.62 -9.42 -11.25
N PHE A 58 2.95 -9.38 -11.08
CA PHE A 58 3.57 -8.40 -10.20
C PHE A 58 3.29 -6.96 -10.66
N ASP A 59 3.37 -6.72 -11.98
CA ASP A 59 3.15 -5.38 -12.55
C ASP A 59 1.74 -4.88 -12.24
N ASP A 60 0.73 -5.74 -12.37
CA ASP A 60 -0.67 -5.41 -12.01
C ASP A 60 -0.78 -5.08 -10.52
N PHE A 61 -0.22 -5.93 -9.64
CA PHE A 61 -0.21 -5.70 -8.20
C PHE A 61 0.44 -4.36 -7.86
N SER A 62 1.63 -4.09 -8.40
CA SER A 62 2.39 -2.87 -8.17
C SER A 62 1.64 -1.63 -8.68
N PHE A 63 0.95 -1.76 -9.82
CA PHE A 63 0.11 -0.71 -10.38
C PHE A 63 -1.07 -0.39 -9.46
N TYR A 64 -1.78 -1.41 -8.97
CA TYR A 64 -2.90 -1.22 -8.04
C TYR A 64 -2.44 -0.57 -6.73
N PHE A 65 -1.32 -1.04 -6.17
CA PHE A 65 -0.74 -0.46 -4.96
C PHE A 65 -0.37 1.01 -5.16
N ASN A 66 0.32 1.35 -6.25
CA ASN A 66 0.68 2.74 -6.55
C ASN A 66 -0.54 3.63 -6.74
N CYS A 67 -1.56 3.17 -7.46
CA CYS A 67 -2.81 3.92 -7.62
C CYS A 67 -3.48 4.19 -6.26
N PHE A 68 -3.56 3.17 -5.41
CA PHE A 68 -4.10 3.30 -4.06
C PHE A 68 -3.29 4.29 -3.22
N HIS A 69 -1.97 4.15 -3.21
CA HIS A 69 -1.05 5.01 -2.47
C HIS A 69 -1.18 6.49 -2.89
N TYR A 70 -1.15 6.78 -4.20
CA TYR A 70 -1.31 8.15 -4.70
C TYR A 70 -2.69 8.71 -4.41
N SER A 71 -3.74 7.88 -4.42
CA SER A 71 -5.09 8.33 -4.06
C SER A 71 -5.18 8.79 -2.61
N GLN A 72 -4.54 8.05 -1.69
CA GLN A 72 -4.46 8.40 -0.26
C GLN A 72 -3.66 9.68 -0.05
N GLN A 73 -2.48 9.80 -0.67
CA GLN A 73 -1.67 11.02 -0.59
C GLN A 73 -2.43 12.25 -1.09
N LYS A 74 -3.11 12.13 -2.23
CA LYS A 74 -3.93 13.21 -2.79
C LYS A 74 -5.03 13.64 -1.81
N GLN A 75 -5.70 12.67 -1.17
CA GLN A 75 -6.75 12.96 -0.21
C GLN A 75 -6.20 13.71 1.01
N GLN A 76 -5.07 13.24 1.57
CA GLN A 76 -4.40 13.91 2.70
C GLN A 76 -4.00 15.35 2.36
N MET A 77 -3.46 15.59 1.16
CA MET A 77 -3.11 16.94 0.71
C MET A 77 -4.34 17.84 0.57
N LEU A 78 -5.45 17.33 0.04
CA LEU A 78 -6.69 18.09 -0.08
C LEU A 78 -7.28 18.44 1.28
N ASP A 79 -7.26 17.49 2.22
CA ASP A 79 -7.75 17.71 3.58
C ASP A 79 -6.88 18.74 4.32
N PHE A 80 -5.56 18.71 4.12
CA PHE A 80 -4.63 19.71 4.65
C PHE A 80 -4.94 21.11 4.09
N LEU A 81 -5.01 21.26 2.77
CA LEU A 81 -5.32 22.54 2.13
C LEU A 81 -6.68 23.10 2.57
N ARG A 82 -7.69 22.23 2.72
CA ARG A 82 -9.01 22.66 3.20
C ARG A 82 -8.95 23.24 4.61
N THR A 83 -8.11 22.67 5.47
CA THR A 83 -7.93 23.14 6.86
C THR A 83 -7.30 24.54 6.89
N ASP A 84 -6.28 24.79 6.06
CA ASP A 84 -5.64 26.12 5.95
C ASP A 84 -6.62 27.21 5.47
N TYR A 85 -7.56 26.87 4.58
CA TYR A 85 -8.57 27.84 4.11
C TYR A 85 -9.57 28.25 5.20
N ASP A 86 -9.95 27.33 6.09
CA ASP A 86 -10.90 27.62 7.16
C ASP A 86 -10.25 28.45 8.29
N ASP A 87 -8.95 28.28 8.55
CA ASP A 87 -8.19 29.06 9.55
C ASP A 87 -7.90 30.52 9.12
N HIS A 88 -8.06 30.85 7.83
CA HIS A 88 -7.90 32.20 7.29
C HIS A 88 -9.23 32.97 7.15
N ILE A 89 -10.35 32.38 7.58
CA ILE A 89 -11.66 33.03 7.69
C ILE A 89 -11.94 33.28 9.17
N CYS A 90 -11.20 34.19 9.79
CA CYS A 90 -11.49 34.79 11.10
C CYS A 90 -11.20 36.28 11.06
#